data_AF-A0A941IWA7-F1
#
_entry.id   AF-A0A941IWA7-F1
#
_cell.length_a   1.000
_cell.length_b   1.000
_cell.length_c   1.000
_cell.angle_alpha   90.00
_cell.angle_beta   90.00
_cell.angle_gamma   90.00
#
_symmetry.space_group_name_H-M   'P 1'
#
loop_
_entity.id
_entity.type
_entity.pdbx_description
1 polymer ?
#
loop_
_entity_poly.entity_id
_entity_poly.type
_entity_poly.pdbx_seq_one_letter_code
_entity_poly.pdbx_strand_id
1 'polypeptide(L)'
;PEPAWTEARELVRRTAEERGWHLEPDSPALDRACDAAAVVLSMDVPELVPLLGVYADAAERLAEQEVATVLTMGEQADIVRGVVVGTVLGEELLAALRLLAQRSVTLKLLQPIDAHPAKADHDEAEPGHAPHETPGQDDAPDEPAAP
;
A
#
# COMPACT_ATOMS: atom_id res chain seq x y z
N PRO A 1 22.25 -13.19 27.28
CA PRO A 1 21.21 -12.80 26.31
C PRO A 1 20.26 -13.99 26.12
N GLU A 2 18.97 -13.76 25.95
CA GLU A 2 18.03 -14.85 25.63
C GLU A 2 18.37 -15.47 24.25
N PRO A 3 18.08 -16.78 24.03
CA PRO A 3 18.42 -17.45 22.77
C PRO A 3 17.87 -16.72 21.53
N ALA A 4 16.61 -16.27 21.59
CA ALA A 4 15.94 -15.56 20.50
C ALA A 4 16.64 -14.24 20.13
N TRP A 5 17.19 -13.51 21.11
CA TRP A 5 17.91 -12.27 20.84
C TRP A 5 19.25 -12.51 20.13
N THR A 6 19.93 -13.59 20.47
CA THR A 6 21.20 -13.96 19.82
C THR A 6 20.98 -14.32 18.35
N GLU A 7 19.92 -15.08 18.07
CA GLU A 7 19.50 -15.40 16.70
C GLU A 7 19.04 -14.16 15.93
N ALA A 8 18.24 -13.29 16.57
CA ALA A 8 17.83 -12.02 16.00
C ALA A 8 19.02 -11.14 15.61
N ARG A 9 20.03 -11.04 16.47
CA ARG A 9 21.24 -10.26 16.18
C ARG A 9 22.01 -10.79 14.98
N GLU A 10 22.14 -12.11 14.86
CA GLU A 10 22.78 -12.72 13.69
C GLU A 10 21.96 -12.50 12.41
N LEU A 11 20.64 -12.56 12.50
CA LEU A 11 19.74 -12.27 11.38
C LEU A 11 19.85 -10.82 10.91
N VAL A 12 19.83 -9.86 11.83
CA VAL A 12 19.99 -8.42 11.53
C VAL A 12 21.38 -8.15 10.94
N ARG A 13 22.45 -8.74 11.51
CA ARG A 13 23.81 -8.61 11.00
C ARG A 13 23.93 -9.12 9.56
N ARG A 14 23.39 -10.31 9.27
CA ARG A 14 23.38 -10.87 7.91
C ARG A 14 22.61 -9.97 6.94
N THR A 15 21.44 -9.49 7.36
CA THR A 15 20.60 -8.57 6.56
C THR A 15 21.36 -7.31 6.17
N ALA A 16 22.14 -6.74 7.11
CA ALA A 16 23.00 -5.58 6.87
C ALA A 16 24.18 -5.92 5.95
N GLU A 17 24.83 -7.06 6.16
CA GLU A 17 25.97 -7.52 5.34
C GLU A 17 25.59 -7.74 3.88
N GLU A 18 24.43 -8.37 3.62
CA GLU A 18 23.90 -8.59 2.28
C GLU A 18 23.67 -7.28 1.50
N ARG A 19 23.42 -6.19 2.22
CA ARG A 19 23.20 -4.85 1.67
C ARG A 19 24.44 -3.96 1.70
N GLY A 20 25.55 -4.45 2.25
CA GLY A 20 26.77 -3.67 2.44
C GLY A 20 26.61 -2.52 3.44
N TRP A 21 25.64 -2.58 4.35
CA TRP A 21 25.45 -1.56 5.37
C TRP A 21 26.59 -1.58 6.39
N HIS A 22 27.04 -0.39 6.78
CA HIS A 22 28.00 -0.25 7.87
C HIS A 22 27.26 -0.21 9.21
N LEU A 23 27.48 -1.23 10.05
CA LEU A 23 26.92 -1.28 11.40
C LEU A 23 27.97 -0.84 12.43
N GLU A 24 27.60 0.12 13.27
CA GLU A 24 28.34 0.38 14.51
C GLU A 24 27.96 -0.68 15.56
N PRO A 25 28.93 -1.42 16.13
CA PRO A 25 28.65 -2.55 17.03
C PRO A 25 27.81 -2.23 18.27
N ASP A 26 27.92 -0.99 18.75
CA ASP A 26 27.26 -0.47 19.95
C ASP A 26 26.13 0.52 19.60
N SER A 27 25.59 0.44 18.36
CA SER A 27 24.51 1.32 17.91
C SER A 27 23.20 1.01 18.64
N PRO A 28 22.57 2.01 19.29
CA PRO A 28 21.23 1.83 19.85
C PRO A 28 20.17 1.45 18.81
N ALA A 29 20.39 1.80 17.53
CA ALA A 29 19.49 1.41 16.45
C ALA A 29 19.61 -0.08 16.12
N LEU A 30 20.84 -0.64 16.18
CA LEU A 30 21.08 -2.07 16.01
C LEU A 30 20.39 -2.86 17.13
N ASP A 31 20.52 -2.43 18.37
CA ASP A 31 19.86 -3.09 19.51
C ASP A 31 18.33 -3.08 19.36
N ARG A 32 17.72 -1.93 18.98
CA ARG A 32 16.28 -1.85 18.72
C ARG A 32 15.82 -2.79 17.60
N ALA A 33 16.61 -2.92 16.53
CA ALA A 33 16.30 -3.85 15.45
C ALA A 33 16.36 -5.31 15.93
N CYS A 34 17.35 -5.64 16.75
CA CYS A 34 17.48 -6.97 17.36
C CYS A 34 16.32 -7.28 18.30
N ASP A 35 15.88 -6.32 19.13
CA ASP A 35 14.74 -6.49 20.02
C ASP A 35 13.44 -6.75 19.22
N ALA A 36 13.19 -5.96 18.17
CA ALA A 36 12.02 -6.15 17.31
C ALA A 36 12.04 -7.51 16.58
N ALA A 37 13.21 -7.91 16.07
CA ALA A 37 13.37 -9.22 15.42
C ALA A 37 13.23 -10.37 16.42
N ALA A 38 13.72 -10.22 17.65
CA ALA A 38 13.58 -11.23 18.71
C ALA A 38 12.11 -11.46 19.06
N VAL A 39 11.28 -10.41 19.07
CA VAL A 39 9.83 -10.54 19.24
C VAL A 39 9.22 -11.41 18.13
N VAL A 40 9.56 -11.14 16.87
CA VAL A 40 9.06 -11.94 15.74
C VAL A 40 9.47 -13.42 15.87
N LEU A 41 10.74 -13.67 16.22
CA LEU A 41 11.25 -15.04 16.41
C LEU A 41 10.60 -15.75 17.61
N SER A 42 10.27 -15.02 18.68
CA SER A 42 9.64 -15.58 19.89
C SER A 42 8.18 -16.01 19.70
N MET A 43 7.51 -15.50 18.67
CA MET A 43 6.10 -15.80 18.39
C MET A 43 5.88 -17.15 17.68
N ASP A 44 6.95 -17.82 17.23
CA ASP A 44 6.90 -19.08 16.47
C ASP A 44 5.99 -19.02 15.22
N VAL A 45 5.99 -17.85 14.53
CA VAL A 45 5.26 -17.62 13.27
C VAL A 45 6.27 -17.46 12.12
N PRO A 46 6.71 -18.57 11.50
CA PRO A 46 7.79 -18.54 10.50
C PRO A 46 7.45 -17.70 9.27
N GLU A 47 6.16 -17.51 8.95
CA GLU A 47 5.69 -16.70 7.82
C GLU A 47 6.03 -15.21 7.97
N LEU A 48 6.29 -14.73 9.19
CA LEU A 48 6.66 -13.34 9.45
C LEU A 48 8.17 -13.08 9.29
N VAL A 49 9.02 -14.12 9.36
CA VAL A 49 10.48 -13.97 9.26
C VAL A 49 10.90 -13.35 7.91
N PRO A 50 10.36 -13.76 6.75
CA PRO A 50 10.68 -13.13 5.47
C PRO A 50 10.33 -11.63 5.38
N LEU A 51 9.42 -11.12 6.22
CA LEU A 51 9.09 -9.70 6.23
C LEU A 51 10.26 -8.83 6.66
N LEU A 52 11.23 -9.36 7.41
CA LEU A 52 12.43 -8.61 7.79
C LEU A 52 13.23 -8.16 6.56
N GLY A 53 13.31 -9.00 5.52
CA GLY A 53 13.92 -8.61 4.24
C GLY A 53 13.13 -7.50 3.54
N VAL A 54 11.80 -7.60 3.52
CA VAL A 54 10.91 -6.57 2.95
C VAL A 54 11.05 -5.23 3.68
N TYR A 55 11.15 -5.25 5.01
CA TYR A 55 11.39 -4.06 5.80
C TYR A 55 12.76 -3.46 5.52
N ALA A 56 13.80 -4.29 5.38
CA ALA A 56 15.14 -3.83 5.06
C ALA A 56 15.22 -3.19 3.66
N ASP A 57 14.57 -3.77 2.65
CA ASP A 57 14.49 -3.19 1.29
C ASP A 57 13.75 -1.85 1.29
N ALA A 58 12.66 -1.74 2.06
CA ALA A 58 11.93 -0.49 2.20
C ALA A 58 12.75 0.57 2.92
N ALA A 59 13.49 0.18 3.97
CA ALA A 59 14.35 1.06 4.74
C ALA A 59 15.52 1.60 3.89
N GLU A 60 16.17 0.74 3.09
CA GLU A 60 17.25 1.15 2.19
C GLU A 60 16.78 2.22 1.21
N ARG A 61 15.69 1.93 0.49
CA ARG A 61 15.12 2.84 -0.51
C ARG A 61 14.72 4.18 0.12
N LEU A 62 14.18 4.16 1.33
CA LEU A 62 13.81 5.37 2.03
C LEU A 62 15.05 6.18 2.43
N ALA A 63 16.03 5.53 3.05
CA ALA A 63 17.27 6.16 3.48
C ALA A 63 18.02 6.82 2.32
N GLU A 64 18.09 6.16 1.16
CA GLU A 64 18.68 6.74 -0.06
C GLU A 64 18.00 8.04 -0.46
N GLN A 65 16.66 8.08 -0.48
CA GLN A 65 15.90 9.28 -0.86
C GLN A 65 16.00 10.38 0.19
N GLU A 66 15.96 10.02 1.47
CA GLU A 66 16.09 10.98 2.58
C GLU A 66 17.46 11.64 2.58
N VAL A 67 18.54 10.85 2.51
CA VAL A 67 19.91 11.37 2.45
C VAL A 67 20.10 12.21 1.20
N ALA A 68 19.66 11.75 0.02
CA ALA A 68 19.74 12.53 -1.21
C ALA A 68 19.01 13.88 -1.08
N THR A 69 17.81 13.89 -0.50
CA THR A 69 17.01 15.11 -0.29
C THR A 69 17.71 16.08 0.65
N VAL A 70 18.18 15.60 1.81
CA VAL A 70 18.85 16.43 2.81
C VAL A 70 20.12 17.06 2.25
N LEU A 71 20.90 16.31 1.44
CA LEU A 71 22.12 16.83 0.82
C LEU A 71 21.86 17.97 -0.19
N THR A 72 20.62 18.14 -0.67
CA THR A 72 20.26 19.28 -1.53
C THR A 72 20.00 20.58 -0.77
N MET A 73 19.91 20.55 0.57
CA MET A 73 19.49 21.69 1.40
C MET A 73 20.54 22.81 1.55
N GLY A 74 21.72 22.68 0.94
CA GLY A 74 22.70 23.76 0.85
C GLY A 74 23.63 23.83 2.06
N GLU A 75 23.47 24.82 2.93
CA GLU A 75 24.39 25.06 4.04
C GLU A 75 24.32 23.95 5.10
N GLN A 76 25.44 23.73 5.81
CA GLN A 76 25.55 22.70 6.84
C GLN A 76 24.46 22.80 7.92
N ALA A 77 24.04 24.03 8.25
CA ALA A 77 22.96 24.26 9.24
C ALA A 77 21.60 23.75 8.76
N ASP A 78 21.30 23.85 7.46
CA ASP A 78 20.05 23.40 6.87
C ASP A 78 20.05 21.89 6.65
N ILE A 79 21.20 21.30 6.30
CA ILE A 79 21.41 19.85 6.28
C ILE A 79 21.12 19.24 7.66
N VAL A 80 21.71 19.78 8.73
CA VAL A 80 21.50 19.28 10.10
C VAL A 80 20.03 19.40 10.51
N ARG A 81 19.37 20.52 10.19
CA ARG A 81 17.94 20.70 10.44
C ARG A 81 17.10 19.68 9.67
N GLY A 82 17.45 19.42 8.42
CA GLY A 82 16.82 18.41 7.56
C GLY A 82 16.91 17.00 8.13
N VAL A 83 18.07 16.60 8.65
CA VAL A 83 18.24 15.29 9.31
C VAL A 83 17.32 15.17 10.53
N VAL A 84 17.33 16.16 11.43
CA VAL A 84 16.52 16.10 12.67
C VAL A 84 15.03 16.05 12.36
N VAL A 85 14.55 16.88 11.43
CA VAL A 85 13.15 16.85 10.99
C VAL A 85 12.85 15.53 10.29
N GLY A 86 13.76 15.03 9.46
CA GLY A 86 13.62 13.75 8.74
C GLY A 86 13.49 12.57 9.69
N THR A 87 14.29 12.49 10.76
CA THR A 87 14.23 11.38 11.70
C THR A 87 12.96 11.42 12.57
N VAL A 88 12.60 12.58 13.13
CA VAL A 88 11.41 12.69 14.00
C VAL A 88 10.11 12.57 13.21
N LEU A 89 10.04 13.23 12.04
CA LEU A 89 8.88 13.11 11.17
C LEU A 89 8.82 11.71 10.55
N GLY A 90 9.97 11.14 10.20
CA GLY A 90 10.09 9.86 9.51
C GLY A 90 9.47 8.71 10.28
N GLU A 91 9.79 8.55 11.57
CA GLU A 91 9.29 7.42 12.37
C GLU A 91 7.75 7.41 12.48
N GLU A 92 7.16 8.54 12.91
CA GLU A 92 5.71 8.66 13.10
C GLU A 92 4.94 8.67 11.77
N LEU A 93 5.44 9.41 10.77
CA LEU A 93 4.80 9.46 9.45
C LEU A 93 4.84 8.10 8.76
N LEU A 94 5.98 7.41 8.79
CA LEU A 94 6.12 6.08 8.18
C LEU A 94 5.21 5.07 8.85
N ALA A 95 5.11 5.09 10.18
CA ALA A 95 4.19 4.23 10.92
C ALA A 95 2.73 4.47 10.50
N ALA A 96 2.30 5.73 10.42
CA ALA A 96 0.96 6.09 9.98
C ALA A 96 0.70 5.70 8.51
N LEU A 97 1.63 5.98 7.60
CA LEU A 97 1.53 5.62 6.18
C LEU A 97 1.46 4.11 5.97
N ARG A 98 2.25 3.33 6.72
CA ARG A 98 2.20 1.86 6.68
C ARG A 98 0.81 1.34 7.03
N LEU A 99 0.18 1.88 8.09
CA LEU A 99 -1.16 1.47 8.51
C LEU A 99 -2.23 1.85 7.47
N LEU A 100 -2.12 3.05 6.89
CA LEU A 100 -3.01 3.48 5.80
C LEU A 100 -2.86 2.59 4.56
N ALA A 101 -1.62 2.24 4.20
CA ALA A 101 -1.32 1.35 3.08
C ALA A 101 -1.88 -0.05 3.31
N GLN A 102 -1.68 -0.63 4.50
CA GLN A 102 -2.25 -1.92 4.89
C GLN A 102 -3.77 -1.92 4.75
N ARG A 103 -4.45 -0.87 5.27
CA ARG A 103 -5.90 -0.73 5.13
C ARG A 103 -6.33 -0.71 3.67
N SER A 104 -5.65 0.08 2.83
CA SER A 104 -5.96 0.16 1.40
C SER A 104 -5.76 -1.18 0.67
N VAL A 105 -4.65 -1.86 0.94
CA VAL A 105 -4.35 -3.18 0.34
C VAL A 105 -5.36 -4.23 0.79
N THR A 106 -5.68 -4.29 2.08
CA THR A 106 -6.72 -5.18 2.61
C THR A 106 -8.06 -4.97 1.91
N LEU A 107 -8.50 -3.72 1.74
CA LEU A 107 -9.74 -3.44 1.02
C LEU A 107 -9.71 -3.93 -0.42
N LYS A 108 -8.59 -3.73 -1.14
CA LYS A 108 -8.45 -4.21 -2.52
C LYS A 108 -8.47 -5.74 -2.63
N LEU A 109 -7.85 -6.43 -1.67
CA LEU A 109 -7.77 -7.90 -1.66
C LEU A 109 -9.07 -8.56 -1.19
N LEU A 110 -9.85 -7.86 -0.36
CA LEU A 110 -11.14 -8.36 0.17
C LEU A 110 -12.35 -7.93 -0.66
N GLN A 111 -12.20 -7.02 -1.63
CA GLN A 111 -13.25 -6.73 -2.60
C GLN A 111 -13.43 -7.95 -3.52
N PRO A 112 -14.60 -8.64 -3.49
CA PRO A 112 -14.87 -9.73 -4.41
C PRO A 112 -14.89 -9.21 -5.85
N ILE A 113 -14.59 -10.09 -6.80
CA ILE A 113 -14.88 -9.90 -8.23
C ILE A 113 -16.41 -9.94 -8.43
N ASP A 114 -17.15 -9.06 -7.76
CA ASP A 114 -18.59 -8.85 -7.97
C ASP A 114 -18.80 -7.61 -8.85
N ALA A 115 -17.98 -7.49 -9.90
CA ALA A 115 -18.48 -6.91 -11.14
C ALA A 115 -19.43 -7.94 -11.76
N HIS A 116 -20.63 -8.07 -11.17
CA HIS A 116 -21.75 -8.68 -11.87
C HIS A 116 -21.96 -7.84 -13.14
N PRO A 117 -21.89 -8.41 -14.36
CA PRO A 117 -22.22 -7.66 -15.56
C PRO A 117 -23.65 -7.16 -15.43
N ALA A 118 -23.82 -5.85 -15.46
CA ALA A 118 -25.13 -5.22 -15.47
C ALA A 118 -25.89 -5.67 -16.74
N LYS A 119 -26.94 -6.48 -16.51
CA LYS A 119 -28.07 -6.79 -17.40
C LYS A 119 -27.79 -6.93 -18.91
N ALA A 120 -27.86 -8.16 -19.39
CA ALA A 120 -28.44 -8.45 -20.69
C ALA A 120 -29.45 -9.59 -20.52
N ASP A 121 -30.71 -9.21 -20.38
CA ASP A 121 -31.87 -9.97 -20.89
C ASP A 121 -33.01 -8.96 -21.08
N HIS A 122 -32.84 -8.16 -22.14
CA HIS A 122 -33.96 -7.74 -22.95
C HIS A 122 -33.97 -8.68 -24.15
N ASP A 123 -34.64 -9.83 -24.06
CA ASP A 123 -35.39 -10.40 -25.18
C ASP A 123 -36.16 -11.66 -24.75
N GLU A 124 -37.42 -11.52 -24.39
CA GLU A 124 -38.43 -12.55 -24.70
C GLU A 124 -39.69 -11.82 -25.16
N ALA A 125 -39.67 -11.46 -26.44
CA ALA A 125 -40.89 -11.34 -27.22
C ALA A 125 -41.39 -12.75 -27.56
N GLU A 126 -42.71 -12.97 -27.47
CA GLU A 126 -43.52 -13.83 -28.35
C GLU A 126 -45.02 -13.67 -27.93
N PRO A 127 -46.00 -13.94 -28.82
CA PRO A 127 -46.85 -12.87 -29.34
C PRO A 127 -48.36 -13.13 -29.19
N GLY A 128 -49.14 -12.09 -29.46
CA GLY A 128 -50.39 -12.20 -30.23
C GLY A 128 -51.62 -12.83 -29.57
N HIS A 129 -52.46 -11.99 -28.96
CA HIS A 129 -53.90 -12.14 -29.12
C HIS A 129 -54.60 -10.78 -29.16
N ALA A 130 -55.02 -10.39 -30.35
CA ALA A 130 -56.10 -9.43 -30.58
C ALA A 130 -57.10 -10.15 -31.52
N PRO A 131 -58.40 -9.87 -31.47
CA PRO A 131 -58.89 -8.53 -31.80
C PRO A 131 -60.10 -8.07 -30.99
N HIS A 132 -60.37 -6.75 -30.99
CA HIS A 132 -61.67 -6.24 -31.45
C HIS A 132 -61.64 -4.70 -31.61
N GLU A 133 -61.78 -4.30 -32.87
CA GLU A 133 -62.57 -3.16 -33.40
C GLU A 133 -62.19 -1.70 -33.07
N THR A 134 -61.53 -1.09 -34.05
CA THR A 134 -61.61 0.32 -34.54
C THR A 134 -63.06 0.59 -35.04
N PRO A 135 -63.61 1.84 -35.17
CA PRO A 135 -62.93 2.94 -35.86
C PRO A 135 -63.31 4.41 -35.56
N GLY A 136 -62.41 5.30 -35.98
CA GLY A 136 -62.75 6.62 -36.52
C GLY A 136 -61.75 7.72 -36.14
N GLN A 137 -60.87 8.14 -37.06
CA GLN A 137 -61.06 9.29 -37.99
C GLN A 137 -60.61 10.60 -37.29
N ASP A 138 -59.72 11.47 -37.78
CA ASP A 138 -59.25 11.74 -39.13
C ASP A 138 -57.96 12.59 -39.11
N ASP A 139 -57.24 12.50 -40.24
CA ASP A 139 -56.45 13.52 -40.95
C ASP A 139 -55.17 14.20 -40.40
N ALA A 140 -54.18 14.20 -41.30
CA ALA A 140 -52.85 14.82 -41.29
C ALA A 140 -52.90 16.24 -41.97
N PRO A 141 -51.80 16.87 -42.46
CA PRO A 141 -50.35 16.66 -42.24
C PRO A 141 -49.54 17.98 -42.01
N ASP A 142 -48.23 17.77 -41.82
CA ASP A 142 -47.05 18.49 -42.36
C ASP A 142 -46.44 19.81 -41.81
N GLU A 143 -45.12 19.69 -41.64
CA GLU A 143 -44.00 20.63 -41.88
C GLU A 143 -43.56 21.75 -40.90
N PRO A 144 -42.25 22.12 -40.95
CA PRO A 144 -41.46 22.66 -39.84
C PRO A 144 -41.03 24.13 -40.03
N ALA A 145 -40.37 24.74 -39.03
CA ALA A 145 -39.26 25.70 -39.22
C ALA A 145 -38.58 26.11 -37.90
N ALA A 146 -37.25 26.22 -37.96
CA ALA A 146 -36.37 26.91 -37.00
C ALA A 146 -36.56 28.45 -37.09
N PRO A 147 -35.89 29.28 -36.26
CA PRO A 147 -34.43 29.47 -36.32
C PRO A 147 -33.65 29.15 -35.03
#